data_AF-A0A946S4K0-F1
#
_entry.id   AF-A0A946S4K0-F1
#
_cell.length_a   1.000
_cell.length_b   1.000
_cell.length_c   1.000
_cell.angle_alpha   90.00
_cell.angle_beta   90.00
_cell.angle_gamma   90.00
#
_symmetry.space_group_name_H-M   'P 1'
#
loop_
_entity.id
_entity.type
_entity.pdbx_description
1 polymer ?
#
loop_
_entity_poly.entity_id
_entity_poly.type
_entity_poly.pdbx_seq_one_letter_code
_entity_poly.pdbx_strand_id
1 'polypeptide(L)'
;PIVKEILDKFRTKIDGMVHCSGGAQTKVLHFVDKVHVMKDNMFDLPPLFQMIQEESNTDWKEMYKVFNMGHRMELYVSKEIADDIISISESYNVAAKIIGRVEESTIKKLTIRSEFGEFEYN
;
A
#
# COMPACT_ATOMS: atom_id res chain seq x y z
N PRO A 1 -12.04 -9.36 -10.55
CA PRO A 1 -12.75 -8.53 -11.55
C PRO A 1 -12.02 -7.19 -11.77
N ILE A 2 -11.80 -6.42 -10.69
CA ILE A 2 -11.13 -5.11 -10.71
C ILE A 2 -9.76 -5.18 -11.43
N VAL A 3 -8.84 -6.01 -10.95
CA VAL A 3 -7.48 -6.15 -11.54
C VAL A 3 -7.53 -6.55 -13.01
N LYS A 4 -8.48 -7.40 -13.41
CA LYS A 4 -8.66 -7.78 -14.82
C LYS A 4 -9.01 -6.56 -15.66
N GLU A 5 -9.98 -5.75 -15.23
CA GLU A 5 -10.39 -4.55 -15.96
C GLU A 5 -9.28 -3.50 -16.04
N ILE A 6 -8.54 -3.29 -14.94
CA ILE A 6 -7.35 -2.43 -14.94
C ILE A 6 -6.34 -2.94 -15.97
N LEU A 7 -6.04 -4.24 -15.98
CA LEU A 7 -5.10 -4.83 -16.94
C LEU A 7 -5.61 -4.77 -18.38
N ASP A 8 -6.91 -4.91 -18.62
CA ASP A 8 -7.48 -4.82 -19.96
C ASP A 8 -7.29 -3.40 -20.56
N LYS A 9 -7.28 -2.36 -19.70
CA LYS A 9 -7.13 -0.95 -20.11
C LYS A 9 -5.70 -0.40 -20.02
N PHE A 10 -4.92 -0.83 -19.03
CA PHE A 10 -3.70 -0.14 -18.61
C PHE A 10 -2.47 -1.06 -18.44
N ARG A 11 -2.51 -2.32 -18.89
CA ARG A 11 -1.41 -3.28 -18.66
C ARG A 11 -0.01 -2.75 -18.95
N THR A 12 0.18 -1.97 -20.01
CA THR A 12 1.49 -1.43 -20.40
C THR A 12 1.93 -0.20 -19.59
N LYS A 13 1.06 0.31 -18.72
CA LYS A 13 1.30 1.48 -17.87
C LYS A 13 1.40 1.13 -16.38
N ILE A 14 1.42 -0.15 -16.03
CA ILE A 14 1.59 -0.63 -14.65
C ILE A 14 3.05 -1.00 -14.45
N ASP A 15 3.72 -0.27 -13.57
CA ASP A 15 5.13 -0.50 -13.22
C ASP A 15 5.27 -1.66 -12.22
N GLY A 16 4.26 -1.87 -11.38
CA GLY A 16 4.24 -2.96 -10.42
C GLY A 16 2.89 -3.15 -9.74
N MET A 17 2.68 -4.34 -9.19
CA MET A 17 1.54 -4.64 -8.33
C MET A 17 2.01 -5.46 -7.13
N VAL A 18 1.53 -5.12 -5.94
CA VAL A 18 1.88 -5.82 -4.70
C VAL A 18 0.61 -6.28 -4.00
N HIS A 19 0.49 -7.60 -3.79
CA HIS A 19 -0.53 -8.18 -2.91
C HIS A 19 0.04 -8.26 -1.49
N CYS A 20 -0.40 -7.36 -0.61
CA CYS A 20 0.04 -7.20 0.78
C CYS A 20 -0.45 -8.35 1.67
N SER A 21 0.05 -9.56 1.40
CA SER A 21 -0.16 -10.78 2.18
C SER A 21 0.95 -10.92 3.23
N GLY A 22 1.83 -11.92 3.14
CA GLY A 22 3.00 -12.03 4.01
C GLY A 22 3.97 -10.85 3.80
N GLY A 23 4.40 -10.22 4.89
CA GLY A 23 5.14 -8.95 4.90
C GLY A 23 4.25 -7.71 4.77
N ALA A 24 2.95 -7.90 4.52
CA ALA A 24 1.92 -6.87 4.46
C ALA A 24 2.36 -5.54 3.83
N GLN A 25 2.39 -4.43 4.58
CA GLN A 25 2.74 -3.11 4.06
C GLN A 25 4.23 -2.97 3.74
N THR A 26 5.09 -3.81 4.31
CA THR A 26 6.53 -3.84 4.02
C THR A 26 6.90 -4.76 2.87
N LYS A 27 5.94 -5.50 2.31
CA LYS A 27 6.19 -6.51 1.27
C LYS A 27 6.86 -5.93 0.01
N VAL A 28 6.59 -4.66 -0.31
CA VAL A 28 7.23 -3.97 -1.44
C VAL A 28 8.76 -4.01 -1.36
N LEU A 29 9.35 -4.00 -0.16
CA LEU A 29 10.81 -4.03 0.03
C LEU A 29 11.50 -5.29 -0.53
N HIS A 30 10.73 -6.33 -0.85
CA HIS A 30 11.26 -7.52 -1.53
C HIS A 30 11.42 -7.34 -3.05
N PHE A 31 10.82 -6.30 -3.62
CA PHE A 31 10.71 -6.12 -5.08
C PHE A 31 11.38 -4.85 -5.60
N VAL A 32 11.78 -3.95 -4.70
CA VAL A 32 12.42 -2.68 -5.06
C VAL A 32 13.90 -2.67 -4.69
N ASP A 33 14.68 -1.90 -5.44
CA ASP A 33 16.08 -1.58 -5.15
C ASP A 33 16.30 -0.08 -5.38
N LYS A 34 17.14 0.55 -4.54
CA LYS A 34 17.53 1.98 -4.65
C LYS A 34 16.36 2.95 -4.84
N VAL A 35 15.33 2.80 -4.03
CA VAL A 35 14.19 3.73 -3.99
C VAL A 35 13.67 3.87 -2.56
N HIS A 36 13.02 5.01 -2.29
CA HIS A 36 12.29 5.25 -1.07
C HIS A 36 10.79 5.18 -1.35
N VAL A 37 10.13 4.17 -0.80
CA VAL A 37 8.67 4.08 -0.82
C VAL A 37 8.11 4.89 0.35
N MET A 38 7.32 5.91 0.06
CA MET A 38 6.63 6.75 1.05
C MET A 38 5.15 6.36 1.07
N LYS A 39 4.63 5.96 2.23
CA LYS A 39 3.20 5.68 2.46
C LYS A 39 2.67 6.62 3.53
N ASP A 40 2.16 7.77 3.14
CA ASP A 40 1.79 8.89 4.02
C ASP A 40 0.32 9.33 3.89
N ASN A 41 -0.48 8.59 3.13
CA ASN A 41 -1.92 8.76 3.02
C ASN A 41 -2.64 7.43 3.19
N MET A 42 -2.33 6.70 4.26
CA MET A 42 -2.92 5.40 4.58
C MET A 42 -4.44 5.49 4.78
N PHE A 43 -5.16 4.41 4.53
CA PHE A 43 -6.58 4.32 4.94
C PHE A 43 -6.69 4.38 6.47
N ASP A 44 -7.82 4.88 6.95
CA ASP A 44 -8.16 4.83 8.37
C ASP A 44 -8.15 3.38 8.85
N LEU A 45 -7.68 3.15 10.08
CA LEU A 45 -7.55 1.80 10.61
C LEU A 45 -8.94 1.12 10.70
N PRO A 46 -9.14 -0.01 9.99
CA PRO A 46 -10.38 -0.77 10.16
C PRO A 46 -10.54 -1.29 11.60
N PRO A 47 -11.76 -1.31 12.18
CA PRO A 47 -12.00 -1.76 13.54
C PRO A 47 -11.45 -3.15 13.86
N LEU A 48 -11.38 -4.02 12.86
CA LEU A 48 -10.77 -5.35 13.00
C LEU A 48 -9.30 -5.28 13.45
N PHE A 49 -8.50 -4.42 12.81
CA PHE A 49 -7.07 -4.31 13.14
C PHE A 49 -6.86 -3.52 14.43
N GLN A 50 -7.77 -2.61 14.77
CA GLN A 50 -7.81 -1.98 16.07
C GLN A 50 -7.99 -3.02 17.19
N MET A 51 -9.03 -3.86 17.09
CA MET A 51 -9.26 -4.94 18.06
C MET A 51 -8.06 -5.88 18.18
N ILE A 52 -7.46 -6.28 17.05
CA ILE A 52 -6.24 -7.13 17.08
C ILE A 52 -5.10 -6.44 17.83
N GLN A 53 -4.88 -5.14 17.58
CA GLN A 53 -3.80 -4.41 18.23
C GLN A 53 -4.05 -4.27 19.74
N GLU A 54 -5.27 -3.92 20.14
CA GLU A 54 -5.68 -3.75 21.54
C GLU A 54 -5.55 -5.05 22.34
N GLU A 55 -5.99 -6.18 21.78
CA GLU A 55 -5.92 -7.49 22.45
C GLU A 55 -4.50 -8.06 22.50
N SER A 56 -3.70 -7.85 21.46
CA SER A 56 -2.35 -8.39 21.39
C SER A 56 -1.28 -7.50 22.04
N ASN A 57 -1.56 -6.20 22.18
CA ASN A 57 -0.58 -5.16 22.49
C ASN A 57 0.65 -5.19 21.57
N THR A 58 0.45 -5.62 20.32
CA THR A 58 1.53 -5.64 19.32
C THR A 58 1.94 -4.21 18.97
N ASP A 59 3.25 -3.98 18.84
CA ASP A 59 3.78 -2.69 18.41
C ASP A 59 3.29 -2.33 16.98
N TRP A 60 2.91 -1.06 16.77
CA TRP A 60 2.38 -0.59 15.49
C TRP A 60 3.33 -0.84 14.32
N LYS A 61 4.66 -0.74 14.54
CA LYS A 61 5.65 -1.04 13.51
C LYS A 61 5.56 -2.50 13.05
N GLU A 62 5.30 -3.42 13.98
CA GLU A 62 5.12 -4.84 13.67
C GLU A 62 3.74 -5.13 13.07
N MET A 63 2.69 -4.41 13.51
CA MET A 63 1.36 -4.51 12.90
C MET A 63 1.41 -4.29 11.38
N TYR A 64 2.15 -3.28 10.91
CA TYR A 64 2.34 -3.01 9.47
C TYR A 64 3.13 -4.08 8.71
N LYS A 65 3.92 -4.92 9.39
CA LYS A 65 4.65 -6.05 8.78
C LYS A 65 3.80 -7.31 8.67
N VAL A 66 2.84 -7.48 9.57
CA VAL A 66 2.05 -8.70 9.69
C VAL A 66 0.68 -8.55 9.03
N PHE A 67 0.04 -7.39 9.18
CA PHE A 67 -1.32 -7.13 8.76
C PHE A 67 -1.39 -6.06 7.68
N ASN A 68 -2.39 -6.16 6.80
CA ASN A 68 -2.55 -5.23 5.67
C ASN A 68 -3.09 -3.85 6.08
N MET A 69 -3.61 -3.69 7.30
CA MET A 69 -3.99 -2.39 7.88
C MET A 69 -5.02 -1.57 7.09
N GLY A 70 -5.80 -2.20 6.19
CA GLY A 70 -6.91 -1.51 5.49
C GLY A 70 -6.93 -1.69 3.99
N HIS A 71 -5.78 -1.91 3.35
CA HIS A 71 -5.71 -2.22 1.92
C HIS A 71 -4.75 -3.36 1.66
N ARG A 72 -5.17 -4.30 0.79
CA ARG A 72 -4.40 -5.53 0.53
C ARG A 72 -3.83 -5.62 -0.89
N MET A 73 -4.10 -4.62 -1.73
CA MET A 73 -3.60 -4.54 -3.10
C MET A 73 -3.05 -3.14 -3.35
N GLU A 74 -1.86 -3.07 -3.93
CA GLU A 74 -1.20 -1.82 -4.31
C GLU A 74 -0.81 -1.90 -5.78
N LEU A 75 -0.97 -0.79 -6.50
CA LEU A 75 -0.51 -0.61 -7.86
C LEU A 75 0.49 0.54 -7.90
N TYR A 76 1.62 0.31 -8.56
CA TYR A 76 2.65 1.31 -8.82
C TYR A 76 2.49 1.73 -10.28
N VAL A 77 2.10 2.99 -10.46
CA VAL A 77 1.73 3.58 -11.74
C VAL A 77 2.14 5.04 -11.76
N SER A 78 2.23 5.60 -12.96
CA SER A 78 2.35 7.03 -13.14
C SER A 78 1.08 7.78 -12.69
N LYS A 79 1.23 9.03 -12.26
CA LYS A 79 0.12 9.81 -11.68
C LYS A 79 -1.04 10.02 -12.66
N GLU A 80 -0.76 10.03 -13.96
CA GLU A 80 -1.73 10.33 -15.01
C GLU A 80 -2.84 9.29 -15.14
N ILE A 81 -2.64 8.06 -14.65
CA ILE A 81 -3.65 6.98 -14.70
C ILE A 81 -4.24 6.63 -13.34
N ALA A 82 -3.79 7.28 -12.26
CA ALA A 82 -4.19 6.93 -10.91
C ALA A 82 -5.71 7.13 -10.68
N ASP A 83 -6.27 8.25 -11.14
CA ASP A 83 -7.69 8.57 -10.97
C ASP A 83 -8.60 7.64 -11.77
N ASP A 84 -8.16 7.21 -12.96
CA ASP A 84 -8.89 6.21 -13.76
C ASP A 84 -8.93 4.85 -13.05
N ILE A 85 -7.82 4.44 -12.44
CA ILE A 85 -7.74 3.18 -11.68
C ILE A 85 -8.61 3.25 -10.42
N ILE A 86 -8.61 4.40 -9.72
CA ILE A 86 -9.49 4.64 -8.57
C ILE A 86 -10.94 4.51 -9.00
N SER A 87 -11.33 5.19 -10.08
CA SER A 87 -12.69 5.15 -10.63
C SER A 87 -13.13 3.73 -10.99
N ILE A 88 -12.24 2.92 -11.58
CA ILE A 88 -12.53 1.51 -11.84
C ILE A 88 -12.80 0.78 -10.51
N SER A 89 -11.93 0.91 -9.51
CA SER A 89 -12.12 0.24 -8.22
C SER A 89 -13.44 0.62 -7.55
N GLU A 90 -13.79 1.90 -7.56
CA GLU A 90 -15.02 2.43 -6.98
C GLU A 90 -16.28 1.95 -7.70
N SER A 91 -16.21 1.71 -9.02
CA SER A 91 -17.32 1.10 -9.76
C SER A 91 -17.67 -0.32 -9.30
N TYR A 92 -16.72 -1.01 -8.64
CA TYR A 92 -16.94 -2.30 -7.97
C TYR A 92 -17.22 -2.15 -6.47
N ASN A 93 -17.50 -0.93 -5.99
CA ASN A 93 -17.72 -0.59 -4.59
C ASN A 93 -16.51 -0.90 -3.70
N VAL A 94 -15.29 -0.77 -4.23
CA VAL A 94 -14.06 -0.92 -3.46
C VAL A 94 -13.32 0.42 -3.47
N ALA A 95 -13.22 1.03 -2.29
CA ALA A 95 -12.50 2.30 -2.14
C ALA A 95 -11.03 2.16 -2.56
N ALA A 96 -10.53 3.16 -3.27
CA ALA A 96 -9.15 3.27 -3.68
C ALA A 96 -8.68 4.71 -3.51
N LYS A 97 -7.41 4.90 -3.18
CA LYS A 97 -6.78 6.21 -3.16
C LYS A 97 -5.29 6.08 -3.39
N ILE A 98 -4.65 7.19 -3.72
CA ILE A 98 -3.19 7.29 -3.73
C ILE A 98 -2.73 7.27 -2.27
N ILE A 99 -2.17 6.14 -1.82
CA ILE A 99 -1.69 5.96 -0.44
C ILE A 99 -0.29 6.51 -0.19
N GLY A 100 0.41 6.89 -1.25
CA GLY A 100 1.83 7.21 -1.19
C GLY A 100 2.48 7.39 -2.55
N ARG A 101 3.81 7.35 -2.58
CA ARG A 101 4.65 7.55 -3.77
C ARG A 101 6.00 6.85 -3.65
N VAL A 102 6.72 6.76 -4.76
CA VAL A 102 8.10 6.27 -4.80
C VAL A 102 9.02 7.44 -5.17
N GLU A 103 10.10 7.58 -4.43
CA GLU A 103 11.13 8.60 -4.64
C GLU A 103 12.48 7.93 -4.94
N GLU A 104 13.33 8.62 -5.71
CA GLU A 104 14.71 8.18 -5.93
C GLU A 104 15.48 8.13 -4.60
N SER A 105 16.28 7.08 -4.41
CA SER A 105 17.11 6.93 -3.22
C SER A 105 18.36 6.12 -3.55
N THR A 106 19.43 6.30 -2.78
CA THR A 106 20.63 5.47 -2.92
C THR A 106 20.50 4.13 -2.20
N ILE A 107 19.49 3.99 -1.32
CA ILE A 107 19.20 2.79 -0.54
C ILE A 107 17.73 2.41 -0.70
N LYS A 108 17.41 1.11 -0.57
CA LYS A 108 16.02 0.69 -0.42
C LYS A 108 15.51 1.13 0.97
N LYS A 109 14.36 1.81 1.00
CA LYS A 109 13.75 2.30 2.24
C LYS A 109 12.24 2.36 2.08
N LEU A 110 11.52 2.14 3.17
CA LEU A 110 10.08 2.39 3.29
C LEU A 110 9.83 3.24 4.53
N THR A 111 9.03 4.30 4.36
CA THR A 111 8.47 5.06 5.47
C THR A 111 6.95 4.99 5.41
N ILE A 112 6.34 4.56 6.51
CA ILE A 112 4.89 4.60 6.71
C ILE A 112 4.60 5.70 7.72
N ARG A 113 3.79 6.68 7.33
CA ARG A 113 3.25 7.72 8.20
C ARG A 113 1.76 7.52 8.33
N SER A 114 1.30 7.37 9.57
CA SER A 114 -0.11 7.15 9.91
C SER A 114 -0.47 7.93 11.18
N GLU A 115 -1.72 7.84 11.61
CA GLU A 115 -2.19 8.40 12.88
C GLU A 115 -1.43 7.83 14.12
N PHE A 116 -0.82 6.64 13.98
CA PHE A 116 -0.06 5.98 15.06
C PHE A 116 1.42 6.37 15.12
N GLY A 117 1.88 7.23 14.20
CA GLY A 117 3.27 7.68 14.11
C GLY A 117 3.94 7.41 12.77
N GLU A 118 5.26 7.55 12.77
CA GLU A 118 6.13 7.34 11.61
C GLU A 118 7.03 6.13 11.82
N PHE A 119 7.03 5.21 10.85
CA PHE A 119 7.72 3.92 10.93
C PHE A 119 8.63 3.72 9.73
N GLU A 120 9.91 3.50 9.99
CA GLU A 120 10.92 3.25 8.94
C GLU A 120 11.35 1.79 8.88
N TYR A 121 11.51 1.29 7.66
CA TYR A 121 11.91 -0.08 7.33
C TYR A 121 12.94 -0.07 6.20
N ASN A 122 13.89 -1.00 6.24
CA ASN A 122 14.96 -1.15 5.25
C ASN A 122 15.18 -2.63 4.91
#